data_AF-A0A1E8GMD4-F1
#
_entry.id   AF-A0A1E8GMD4-F1
#
_cell.length_a   1.000
_cell.length_b   1.000
_cell.length_c   1.000
_cell.angle_alpha   90.00
_cell.angle_beta   90.00
_cell.angle_gamma   90.00
#
_symmetry.space_group_name_H-M   'P 1'
#
loop_
_entity.id
_entity.type
_entity.pdbx_description
1 polymer ?
#
loop_
_entity_poly.entity_id
_entity_poly.type
_entity_poly.pdbx_seq_one_letter_code
_entity_poly.pdbx_strand_id
1 'polypeptide(L)'
;MIVRFQIMLLFTHLKSYFPIEDDVKFLSKDDILNFKGNNDFKECFCFAEEYPDLLGAAILSNNKVVAMAGINQSGKYTLEIGISVLLEYQGKGYATKLVKSITAKAHLEFPEMLQ
;
A
#
# COMPACT_ATOMS: atom_id res chain seq x y z
N MET A 1 -3.84 -13.03 3.81
CA MET A 1 -4.32 -12.55 5.12
C MET A 1 -4.79 -11.12 4.90
N ILE A 2 -6.11 -10.91 4.83
CA ILE A 2 -6.68 -9.56 4.68
C ILE A 2 -6.62 -8.92 6.07
N VAL A 3 -5.79 -7.89 6.24
CA VAL A 3 -5.73 -7.14 7.49
C VAL A 3 -6.60 -5.90 7.33
N ARG A 4 -7.82 -5.96 7.86
CA ARG A 4 -8.71 -4.80 7.95
C ARG A 4 -8.20 -3.87 9.04
N PHE A 5 -7.48 -2.81 8.65
CA PHE A 5 -7.19 -1.71 9.55
C PHE A 5 -8.30 -0.68 9.44
N GLN A 6 -9.17 -0.60 10.46
CA GLN A 6 -9.92 0.62 10.69
C GLN A 6 -8.92 1.63 11.28
N ILE A 7 -8.36 2.49 10.43
CA ILE A 7 -7.41 3.51 10.87
C ILE A 7 -8.19 4.55 11.68
N MET A 8 -8.24 4.35 12.99
CA MET A 8 -8.55 5.40 13.97
C MET A 8 -7.26 5.60 14.77
N LEU A 9 -6.40 6.51 14.33
CA LEU A 9 -5.11 6.75 14.99
C LEU A 9 -4.91 8.21 15.37
N LEU A 10 -5.03 8.41 16.68
CA LEU A 10 -4.52 9.54 17.45
C LEU A 10 -2.98 9.45 17.50
N PHE A 11 -2.24 10.04 16.56
CA PHE A 11 -0.78 10.20 16.70
C PHE A 11 -0.28 11.50 16.06
N THR A 12 -0.09 12.52 16.89
CA THR A 12 0.39 13.86 16.53
C THR A 12 1.91 14.00 16.44
N HIS A 13 2.72 12.98 16.74
CA HIS A 13 4.18 13.14 16.66
C HIS A 13 4.91 11.85 16.35
N LEU A 14 5.46 11.73 15.14
CA LEU A 14 6.66 10.96 14.86
C LEU A 14 7.32 11.46 13.56
N LYS A 15 8.11 12.52 13.69
CA LYS A 15 9.21 12.85 12.76
C LYS A 15 10.44 12.08 13.21
N SER A 16 10.93 11.08 12.46
CA SER A 16 12.37 10.79 12.23
C SER A 16 12.67 9.37 11.71
N TYR A 17 13.44 9.34 10.60
CA TYR A 17 14.56 8.46 10.20
C TYR A 17 14.49 6.92 10.33
N PHE A 18 14.54 6.25 9.17
CA PHE A 18 15.07 4.87 9.00
C PHE A 18 15.87 4.78 7.68
N PRO A 19 17.00 4.05 7.65
CA PRO A 19 17.79 3.85 6.44
C PRO A 19 17.04 2.93 5.46
N ILE A 20 17.07 3.28 4.18
CA ILE A 20 16.34 2.59 3.12
C ILE A 20 17.30 1.64 2.39
N GLU A 21 17.26 0.35 2.71
CA GLU A 21 17.95 -0.69 1.90
C GLU A 21 16.96 -1.58 1.13
N ASP A 22 15.79 -1.03 0.80
CA ASP A 22 14.87 -1.54 -0.23
C ASP A 22 13.97 -0.35 -0.56
N ASP A 23 14.21 0.39 -1.65
CA ASP A 23 13.42 1.58 -1.96
C ASP A 23 11.97 1.21 -2.25
N VAL A 24 11.04 1.77 -1.48
CA VAL A 24 9.60 1.64 -1.76
C VAL A 24 9.30 2.44 -3.02
N LYS A 25 8.89 1.77 -4.09
CA LYS A 25 8.45 2.39 -5.32
C LYS A 25 6.95 2.64 -5.27
N PHE A 26 6.54 3.91 -5.32
CA PHE A 26 5.13 4.26 -5.44
C PHE A 26 4.63 4.04 -6.87
N LEU A 27 3.36 3.66 -7.00
CA LEU A 27 2.68 3.33 -8.25
C LEU A 27 1.48 4.25 -8.41
N SER A 28 1.37 4.89 -9.58
CA SER A 28 0.20 5.65 -9.99
C SER A 28 -0.97 4.74 -10.38
N LYS A 29 -2.16 5.30 -10.61
CA LYS A 29 -3.31 4.55 -11.12
C LYS A 29 -2.99 3.79 -12.41
N ASP A 30 -2.25 4.41 -13.33
CA ASP A 30 -1.87 3.76 -14.59
C ASP A 30 -0.86 2.63 -14.36
N ASP A 31 0.06 2.79 -13.42
CA ASP A 31 1.01 1.73 -13.05
C ASP A 31 0.29 0.51 -12.44
N ILE A 32 -0.73 0.75 -11.62
CA ILE A 32 -1.53 -0.30 -10.95
C ILE A 32 -2.22 -1.22 -11.98
N LEU A 33 -2.69 -0.66 -13.11
CA LEU A 33 -3.36 -1.45 -14.15
C LEU A 33 -2.46 -2.55 -14.73
N ASN A 34 -1.13 -2.39 -14.69
CA ASN A 34 -0.19 -3.42 -15.13
C ASN A 34 -0.21 -4.69 -14.27
N PHE A 35 -0.83 -4.63 -13.08
CA PHE A 35 -0.96 -5.76 -12.15
C PHE A 35 -2.32 -6.46 -12.25
N LYS A 36 -3.22 -6.01 -13.14
CA LYS A 36 -4.52 -6.66 -13.32
C LYS A 36 -4.35 -8.10 -13.81
N GLY A 37 -4.96 -9.03 -13.09
CA GLY A 37 -4.83 -10.48 -13.37
C GLY A 37 -3.56 -11.13 -12.81
N ASN A 38 -2.70 -10.39 -12.11
CA ASN A 38 -1.57 -10.97 -11.40
C ASN A 38 -2.04 -11.61 -10.07
N ASN A 39 -1.98 -12.93 -10.00
CA ASN A 39 -2.44 -13.69 -8.83
C ASN A 39 -1.59 -13.47 -7.57
N ASP A 40 -0.32 -13.10 -7.71
CA ASP A 40 0.58 -12.88 -6.57
C ASP A 40 0.22 -11.63 -5.77
N PHE A 41 -0.45 -10.67 -6.41
CA PHE A 41 -0.82 -9.37 -5.84
C PHE A 41 -2.32 -9.08 -5.90
N LYS A 42 -3.15 -10.11 -6.07
CA LYS A 42 -4.61 -9.98 -6.20
C LYS A 42 -5.28 -9.31 -5.00
N GLU A 43 -4.66 -9.35 -3.82
CA GLU A 43 -5.18 -8.74 -2.59
C GLU A 43 -4.77 -7.26 -2.46
N CYS A 44 -3.94 -6.75 -3.37
CA CYS A 44 -3.44 -5.37 -3.29
C CYS A 44 -4.40 -4.35 -3.92
N PHE A 45 -5.16 -4.76 -4.93
CA PHE A 45 -5.99 -3.88 -5.74
C PHE A 45 -7.35 -4.50 -6.02
N CYS A 46 -8.39 -3.68 -6.05
CA CYS A 46 -9.75 -4.12 -6.27
C CYS A 46 -10.18 -4.03 -7.75
N PHE A 47 -9.56 -3.14 -8.53
CA PHE A 47 -9.90 -2.86 -9.93
C PHE A 47 -11.39 -2.55 -10.18
N ALA A 48 -12.09 -2.04 -9.16
CA ALA A 48 -13.50 -1.68 -9.23
C ALA A 48 -13.68 -0.20 -9.55
N GLU A 49 -14.57 0.14 -10.48
CA GLU A 49 -14.84 1.53 -10.85
C GLU A 49 -15.52 2.33 -9.72
N GLU A 50 -16.38 1.67 -8.94
CA GLU A 50 -17.10 2.27 -7.82
C GLU A 50 -16.17 2.63 -6.64
N TYR A 51 -15.10 1.87 -6.48
CA TYR A 51 -14.16 1.93 -5.36
C TYR A 51 -12.72 1.97 -5.88
N PRO A 52 -12.33 3.00 -6.64
CA PRO A 52 -11.12 2.95 -7.44
C PRO A 52 -9.86 2.82 -6.58
N ASP A 53 -8.89 2.06 -7.09
CA ASP A 53 -7.53 2.06 -6.57
C ASP A 53 -6.93 3.47 -6.77
N LEU A 54 -6.31 4.01 -5.73
CA LEU A 54 -5.81 5.39 -5.68
C LEU A 54 -4.29 5.44 -5.76
N LEU A 55 -3.62 4.53 -5.04
CA LEU A 55 -2.17 4.55 -4.85
C LEU A 55 -1.65 3.12 -4.62
N GLY A 56 -0.50 2.80 -5.19
CA GLY A 56 0.24 1.57 -4.90
C GLY A 56 1.63 1.85 -4.34
N ALA A 57 2.21 0.85 -3.68
CA ALA A 57 3.58 0.85 -3.20
C ALA A 57 4.17 -0.56 -3.36
N ALA A 58 5.39 -0.66 -3.88
CA ALA A 58 6.06 -1.92 -4.16
C ALA A 58 7.47 -1.93 -3.58
N ILE A 59 7.91 -3.09 -3.11
CA ILE A 59 9.32 -3.37 -2.80
C ILE A 59 9.86 -4.30 -3.88
N LEU A 60 11.02 -3.93 -4.42
CA LEU A 60 11.71 -4.70 -5.44
C LEU A 60 12.96 -5.36 -4.86
N SER A 61 13.22 -6.60 -5.27
CA SER A 61 14.46 -7.31 -5.01
C SER A 61 14.94 -7.91 -6.32
N ASN A 62 16.16 -7.61 -6.76
CA ASN A 62 16.71 -8.08 -8.05
C ASN A 62 15.77 -7.84 -9.25
N ASN A 63 15.22 -6.62 -9.36
CA ASN A 63 14.24 -6.22 -10.38
C ASN A 63 12.90 -7.01 -10.38
N LYS A 64 12.65 -7.85 -9.38
CA LYS A 64 11.38 -8.54 -9.15
C LYS A 64 10.60 -7.79 -8.07
N VAL A 65 9.30 -7.56 -8.27
CA VAL A 65 8.43 -7.11 -7.18
C VAL A 65 8.23 -8.27 -6.22
N VAL A 66 8.57 -8.06 -4.94
CA VAL A 66 8.50 -9.12 -3.91
C VAL A 66 7.44 -8.88 -2.84
N ALA A 67 7.01 -7.62 -2.73
CA ALA A 67 5.92 -7.22 -1.86
C ALA A 67 5.23 -5.99 -2.46
N MET A 68 3.93 -5.88 -2.24
CA MET A 68 3.12 -4.78 -2.73
C MET A 68 2.01 -4.44 -1.75
N ALA A 69 1.67 -3.16 -1.69
CA ALA A 69 0.46 -2.67 -1.06
C ALA A 69 -0.29 -1.75 -2.02
N GLY A 70 -1.62 -1.73 -1.90
CA GLY A 70 -2.48 -0.78 -2.58
C GLY A 70 -3.46 -0.13 -1.63
N ILE A 71 -3.86 1.09 -1.97
CA ILE A 71 -4.93 1.84 -1.32
C ILE A 71 -6.05 2.01 -2.32
N ASN A 72 -7.25 1.59 -1.92
CA ASN A 72 -8.48 1.88 -2.65
C ASN A 72 -9.47 2.62 -1.75
N GLN A 73 -10.36 3.37 -2.38
CA GLN A 73 -11.46 4.01 -1.66
C GLN A 73 -12.48 2.94 -1.24
N SER A 74 -12.86 2.89 0.03
CA SER A 74 -13.89 1.95 0.54
C SER A 74 -15.17 2.65 1.03
N GLY A 75 -15.22 3.98 0.88
CA GLY A 75 -16.32 4.84 1.30
C GLY A 75 -15.99 6.32 1.13
N LYS A 76 -16.89 7.21 1.55
CA LYS A 76 -16.72 8.67 1.37
C LYS A 76 -15.48 9.22 2.10
N TYR A 77 -15.14 8.63 3.25
CA TYR A 77 -14.07 9.06 4.14
C TYR A 77 -13.24 7.87 4.65
N THR A 78 -13.18 6.78 3.88
CA THR A 78 -12.48 5.57 4.29
C THR A 78 -11.65 5.01 3.15
N LEU A 79 -10.43 4.62 3.49
CA LEU A 79 -9.49 3.95 2.62
C LEU A 79 -9.26 2.53 3.15
N GLU A 80 -9.15 1.57 2.26
CA GLU A 80 -8.70 0.21 2.57
C GLU A 80 -7.27 0.01 2.08
N ILE A 81 -6.48 -0.80 2.81
CA ILE A 81 -5.12 -1.16 2.42
C ILE A 81 -5.06 -2.66 2.15
N GLY A 82 -4.83 -3.02 0.90
CA GLY A 82 -4.52 -4.38 0.47
C GLY A 82 -3.01 -4.63 0.47
N ILE A 83 -2.54 -5.80 0.93
CA ILE A 83 -1.09 -6.12 1.02
C ILE A 83 -0.84 -7.56 0.61
N SER A 84 0.21 -7.78 -0.19
CA SER A 84 0.72 -9.12 -0.51
C SER A 84 2.25 -9.13 -0.44
N VAL A 85 2.79 -10.22 0.12
CA VAL A 85 4.22 -10.50 0.18
C VAL A 85 4.42 -11.92 -0.34
N LEU A 86 5.29 -12.08 -1.35
CA LEU A 86 5.63 -13.39 -1.90
C LEU A 86 6.12 -14.31 -0.78
N LEU A 87 5.74 -15.59 -0.84
CA LEU A 87 5.94 -16.55 0.25
C LEU A 87 7.40 -16.63 0.69
N GLU A 88 8.33 -16.64 -0.26
CA GLU A 88 9.78 -16.72 -0.04
C GLU A 88 10.41 -15.42 0.53
N TYR A 89 9.62 -14.34 0.62
CA TYR A 89 10.02 -13.04 1.17
C TYR A 89 9.27 -12.65 2.45
N GLN A 90 8.43 -13.55 3.00
CA GLN A 90 7.75 -13.33 4.28
C GLN A 90 8.74 -13.31 5.46
N GLY A 91 8.33 -12.72 6.59
CA GLY A 91 9.17 -12.61 7.79
C GLY A 91 10.24 -11.50 7.75
N LYS A 92 10.35 -10.75 6.65
CA LYS A 92 11.36 -9.69 6.45
C LYS A 92 10.89 -8.26 6.80
N GLY A 93 9.67 -8.11 7.34
CA GLY A 93 9.11 -6.80 7.71
C GLY A 93 8.58 -5.96 6.55
N TYR A 94 8.51 -6.49 5.33
CA TYR A 94 8.07 -5.76 4.14
C TYR A 94 6.64 -5.22 4.21
N ALA A 95 5.70 -6.00 4.75
CA ALA A 95 4.33 -5.54 4.95
C ALA A 95 4.29 -4.29 5.85
N THR A 96 5.01 -4.31 6.97
CA THR A 96 5.09 -3.17 7.90
C THR A 96 5.70 -1.94 7.22
N LYS A 97 6.76 -2.13 6.43
CA LYS A 97 7.41 -1.04 5.68
C LYS A 97 6.44 -0.42 4.66
N LEU A 98 5.77 -1.26 3.87
CA LEU A 98 4.80 -0.83 2.87
C LEU A 98 3.63 -0.07 3.48
N VAL A 99 3.03 -0.57 4.57
CA VAL A 99 1.93 0.11 5.28
C VAL A 99 2.37 1.50 5.72
N LYS A 100 3.51 1.61 6.41
CA LYS A 100 4.02 2.91 6.87
C LYS A 100 4.22 3.88 5.71
N SER A 101 4.86 3.43 4.63
CA SER A 101 5.16 4.26 3.46
C SER A 101 3.89 4.71 2.72
N ILE A 102 2.96 3.78 2.46
CA ILE A 102 1.75 4.07 1.68
C ILE A 102 0.74 4.90 2.48
N THR A 103 0.60 4.67 3.79
CA THR A 103 -0.20 5.52 4.68
C THR A 103 0.36 6.95 4.74
N ALA A 104 1.68 7.11 4.89
CA ALA A 104 2.30 8.43 4.90
C ALA A 104 2.08 9.19 3.58
N LYS A 105 2.20 8.50 2.44
CA LYS A 105 1.94 9.08 1.11
C LYS A 105 0.45 9.47 0.96
N ALA A 106 -0.46 8.61 1.40
CA ALA A 106 -1.90 8.89 1.33
C ALA A 106 -2.32 10.09 2.19
N HIS A 107 -1.73 10.28 3.37
CA HIS A 107 -1.98 11.50 4.17
C HIS A 107 -1.54 12.79 3.47
N LEU A 108 -0.51 12.72 2.63
CA LEU A 108 -0.03 13.88 1.86
C LEU A 108 -0.90 14.13 0.62
N GLU A 109 -1.36 13.08 -0.06
CA GLU A 109 -2.09 13.19 -1.33
C GLU A 109 -3.61 13.31 -1.17
N PHE A 110 -4.16 12.68 -0.14
CA PHE A 110 -5.61 12.58 0.11
C PHE A 110 -5.98 13.02 1.54
N PRO A 111 -5.55 14.21 2.00
CA PRO A 111 -5.78 14.64 3.38
C PRO A 111 -7.26 14.71 3.76
N GLU A 112 -8.15 15.05 2.81
CA GLU A 112 -9.60 15.16 3.02
C GLU A 112 -10.30 13.80 3.25
N MET A 113 -9.66 12.69 2.86
CA MET A 113 -10.23 11.34 2.99
C MET A 113 -9.85 10.66 4.31
N LEU A 114 -9.01 11.32 5.13
CA LEU A 114 -8.40 10.77 6.34
C LEU A 114 -8.65 11.65 7.59
N GLN A 115 -9.64 12.54 7.53
CA GLN A 115 -10.07 13.41 8.64
C GLN A 115 -11.13 12.77 9.52
#